data_AF-A0A4P5WBA8-F1
#
_entry.id   AF-A0A4P5WBA8-F1
#
_cell.length_a   1.000
_cell.length_b   1.000
_cell.length_c   1.000
_cell.angle_alpha   90.00
_cell.angle_beta   90.00
_cell.angle_gamma   90.00
#
_symmetry.space_group_name_H-M   'P 1'
#
loop_
_entity.id
_entity.type
_entity.pdbx_description
1 polymer ?
#
loop_
_entity_poly.entity_id
_entity_poly.type
_entity_poly.pdbx_seq_one_letter_code
_entity_poly.pdbx_strand_id
1 'polypeptide(L)'
;MNLRALFLAAGAAVLLAQPAVAQRATARADTLRLSIGEAVTHAITDSDESRLSRLTLQVTDAQFGAARANSVPQLRFQGTNAQSLKNARGDIVGSAFQQSYTFQGTFIATQTLFQGGRIISAARAATKLRDASEFDAGETRARLAVDMQRSYLNATFFARIAELQERNLALSTERLQQVEQLEAAGRASRFDVLHARVQRANIEPLVFQSRNDRDNALLDLKRLLDLPMDRPVALTTVLDTGTIRAIVNASVADAAPEPVRGTVRSAELALMARTDAVRVARGSLMPTVNMNFNYGYLALPTKNGFPNRLGATAGEFCSPPSTTRLCQNSGFFADRSFGFTVNWALFDGFLTKSNIEIASAQRSIAETNLHQQREAASLDIARARAEFDRARASWNARGQTSAEAEESFQLAALRFKSGLSTQLEVTDSQFAMLTAQSNEIRALFDVYLATAELARVRGRAIPLPTGATIPVSSSSGLSSRASNTP
;
A
#
# COMPACT_ATOMS: atom_id res chain seq x y z
N MET A 1 13.45 15.20 24.72
CA MET A 1 12.78 16.42 24.19
C MET A 1 12.48 17.31 25.40
N ASN A 2 13.30 18.32 25.65
CA ASN A 2 13.16 19.20 26.81
C ASN A 2 12.19 20.33 26.48
N LEU A 3 10.96 20.22 26.99
CA LEU A 3 9.99 21.31 27.02
C LEU A 3 10.30 22.21 28.23
N ARG A 4 10.79 23.42 27.95
CA ARG A 4 10.69 24.57 28.85
C ARG A 4 10.14 25.74 28.04
N ALA A 5 9.32 26.53 28.72
CA ALA A 5 8.79 27.85 28.36
C ALA A 5 7.51 27.88 27.51
N LEU A 6 6.38 27.87 28.24
CA LEU A 6 5.13 28.51 27.87
C LEU A 6 5.01 29.74 28.78
N PHE A 7 5.18 30.95 28.23
CA PHE A 7 4.64 32.19 28.81
C PHE A 7 4.40 33.21 27.69
N LEU A 8 3.19 33.78 27.73
CA LEU A 8 2.65 34.79 26.83
C LEU A 8 3.39 36.13 26.94
N ALA A 9 3.57 36.80 25.80
CA ALA A 9 3.49 38.25 25.72
C ALA A 9 3.08 38.68 24.30
N ALA A 10 2.01 39.46 24.23
CA ALA A 10 1.53 40.14 23.03
C ALA A 10 2.50 41.25 22.60
N GLY A 11 2.74 41.35 21.29
CA GLY A 11 3.51 42.43 20.68
C GLY A 11 3.12 42.54 19.21
N ALA A 12 2.32 43.55 18.89
CA ALA A 12 1.92 43.89 17.54
C ALA A 12 3.13 44.29 16.69
N ALA A 13 3.30 43.63 15.54
CA ALA A 13 4.20 44.08 14.47
C ALA A 13 3.39 44.28 13.19
N VAL A 14 3.31 45.54 12.79
CA VAL A 14 2.64 46.08 11.62
C VAL A 14 3.48 45.80 10.36
N LEU A 15 2.79 45.30 9.33
CA LEU A 15 3.00 45.42 7.89
C LEU A 15 4.39 45.72 7.33
N LEU A 16 4.92 44.77 6.55
CA LEU A 16 5.44 45.02 5.20
C LEU A 16 4.94 43.91 4.27
N ALA A 17 3.77 44.15 3.67
CA ALA A 17 3.28 43.36 2.55
C ALA A 17 4.05 43.76 1.28
N GLN A 18 5.03 42.93 0.89
CA GLN A 18 5.55 42.98 -0.47
C GLN A 18 4.59 42.23 -1.38
N PRO A 19 4.17 42.79 -2.53
CA PRO A 19 3.47 42.01 -3.53
C PRO A 19 4.47 41.02 -4.11
N ALA A 20 4.41 39.77 -3.64
CA ALA A 20 4.97 38.66 -4.38
C ALA A 20 4.23 38.62 -5.72
N VAL A 21 4.84 39.21 -6.74
CA VAL A 21 4.51 38.94 -8.13
C VAL A 21 4.73 37.44 -8.28
N ALA A 22 3.66 36.67 -8.12
CA ALA A 22 3.60 35.29 -8.54
C ALA A 22 3.75 35.33 -10.06
N GLN A 23 5.01 35.31 -10.51
CA GLN A 23 5.34 34.80 -11.82
C GLN A 23 4.77 33.39 -11.83
N ARG A 24 3.56 33.25 -12.39
CA ARG A 24 3.17 32.04 -13.08
C ARG A 24 4.21 31.88 -14.18
N ALA A 25 5.32 31.24 -13.83
CA ALA A 25 6.06 30.47 -14.78
C ALA A 25 5.04 29.49 -15.33
N THR A 26 4.50 29.81 -16.51
CA THR A 26 4.06 28.80 -17.45
C THR A 26 5.26 27.91 -17.67
N ALA A 27 5.46 26.95 -16.77
CA ALA A 27 6.22 25.77 -17.07
C ALA A 27 5.55 25.25 -18.35
N ARG A 28 6.22 25.43 -19.49
CA ARG A 28 6.04 24.54 -20.63
C ARG A 28 5.98 23.17 -20.00
N ALA A 29 4.83 22.51 -20.06
CA ALA A 29 4.71 21.20 -19.48
C ALA A 29 5.67 20.31 -20.27
N ASP A 30 6.88 20.13 -19.74
CA ASP A 30 7.89 19.27 -20.34
C ASP A 30 7.21 17.92 -20.50
N THR A 31 7.05 17.49 -21.75
CA THR A 31 6.41 16.23 -22.08
C THR A 31 7.14 15.14 -21.34
N LEU A 32 6.45 14.51 -20.39
CA LEU A 32 7.04 13.46 -19.58
C LEU A 32 7.29 12.26 -20.49
N ARG A 33 8.56 11.98 -20.74
CA ARG A 33 8.98 10.76 -21.46
C ARG A 33 9.02 9.62 -20.47
N LEU A 34 8.23 8.58 -20.72
CA LEU A 34 8.04 7.50 -19.78
C LEU A 34 8.30 6.16 -20.47
N SER A 35 9.24 5.40 -19.94
CA SER A 35 9.40 3.97 -20.26
C SER A 35 8.56 3.10 -19.32
N ILE A 36 8.31 1.85 -19.72
CA ILE A 36 7.59 0.88 -18.89
C ILE A 36 8.29 0.64 -17.54
N GLY A 37 9.63 0.64 -17.51
CA GLY A 37 10.40 0.48 -16.30
C GLY A 37 10.19 1.65 -15.33
N GLU A 38 10.30 2.88 -15.84
CA GLU A 38 10.07 4.10 -15.05
C GLU A 38 8.61 4.20 -14.59
N ALA A 39 7.64 3.83 -15.44
CA ALA A 39 6.22 3.80 -15.07
C ALA A 39 5.97 2.86 -13.90
N VAL A 40 6.54 1.66 -13.95
CA VAL A 40 6.38 0.69 -12.88
C VAL A 40 7.12 1.12 -11.62
N THR A 41 8.35 1.63 -11.73
CA THR A 41 9.09 2.15 -10.58
C THR A 41 8.32 3.27 -9.89
N HIS A 42 7.85 4.27 -10.64
CA HIS A 42 7.06 5.36 -10.11
C HIS A 42 5.77 4.87 -9.42
N ALA A 43 5.08 3.89 -10.00
CA ALA A 43 3.89 3.33 -9.38
C ALA A 43 4.20 2.63 -8.05
N ILE A 44 5.23 1.76 -8.01
CA ILE A 44 5.55 1.03 -6.77
C ILE A 44 6.15 1.94 -5.69
N THR A 45 6.72 3.10 -6.03
CA THR A 45 7.29 4.04 -5.05
C THR A 45 6.28 5.09 -4.59
N ASP A 46 5.58 5.72 -5.53
CA ASP A 46 4.92 7.01 -5.30
C ASP A 46 3.40 6.98 -5.48
N SER A 47 2.82 5.92 -6.07
CA SER A 47 1.37 5.82 -6.23
C SER A 47 0.61 5.85 -4.89
N ASP A 48 -0.64 6.28 -4.96
CA ASP A 48 -1.59 6.28 -3.86
C ASP A 48 -1.79 4.88 -3.26
N GLU A 49 -1.83 3.83 -4.08
CA GLU A 49 -1.94 2.43 -3.64
C GLU A 49 -0.69 1.95 -2.89
N SER A 50 0.51 2.31 -3.39
CA SER A 50 1.77 2.03 -2.68
C SER A 50 1.86 2.79 -1.37
N ARG A 51 1.40 4.05 -1.36
CA ARG A 51 1.33 4.88 -0.15
C ARG A 51 0.36 4.28 0.88
N LEU A 52 -0.81 3.81 0.47
CA LEU A 52 -1.77 3.12 1.34
C LEU A 52 -1.16 1.84 1.96
N SER A 53 -0.45 1.05 1.16
CA SER A 53 0.26 -0.14 1.64
C SER A 53 1.34 0.21 2.67
N ARG A 54 2.15 1.25 2.44
CA ARG A 54 3.14 1.74 3.41
C ARG A 54 2.51 2.25 4.69
N LEU A 55 1.41 3.00 4.60
CA LEU A 55 0.69 3.51 5.77
C LEU A 55 0.08 2.38 6.60
N THR A 56 -0.45 1.34 5.94
CA THR A 56 -0.96 0.15 6.63
C THR A 56 0.15 -0.56 7.40
N LEU A 57 1.33 -0.74 6.79
CA LEU A 57 2.49 -1.30 7.47
C LEU A 57 2.93 -0.43 8.66
N GLN A 58 2.92 0.90 8.51
CA GLN A 58 3.24 1.82 9.61
C GLN A 58 2.25 1.71 10.77
N VAL A 59 0.96 1.50 10.49
CA VAL A 59 -0.05 1.24 11.52
C VAL A 59 0.26 -0.08 12.24
N THR A 60 0.60 -1.14 11.52
CA THR A 60 0.95 -2.43 12.11
C THR A 60 2.25 -2.36 12.92
N ASP A 61 3.25 -1.60 12.48
CA ASP A 61 4.48 -1.33 13.22
C ASP A 61 4.18 -0.59 14.54
N ALA A 62 3.30 0.42 14.49
CA ALA A 62 2.87 1.14 15.69
C ALA A 62 2.09 0.24 16.67
N GLN A 63 1.22 -0.65 16.16
CA GLN A 63 0.52 -1.65 16.98
C GLN A 63 1.49 -2.65 17.61
N PHE A 64 2.53 -3.08 16.88
CA PHE A 64 3.62 -3.88 17.43
C PHE A 64 4.35 -3.16 18.56
N GLY A 65 4.69 -1.88 18.36
CA GLY A 65 5.26 -1.03 19.41
C GLY A 65 4.38 -0.93 20.65
N ALA A 66 3.07 -0.70 20.46
CA ALA A 66 2.10 -0.64 21.55
C ALA A 66 1.97 -1.98 22.31
N ALA A 67 2.00 -3.10 21.60
CA ALA A 67 1.98 -4.42 22.23
C ALA A 67 3.21 -4.67 23.11
N ARG A 68 4.40 -4.23 22.65
CA ARG A 68 5.66 -4.34 23.41
C ARG A 68 5.74 -3.33 24.55
N ALA A 69 5.09 -2.17 24.46
CA ALA A 69 5.07 -1.17 25.52
C ALA A 69 4.46 -1.71 26.84
N ASN A 70 3.61 -2.74 26.76
CA ASN A 70 3.05 -3.40 27.95
C ASN A 70 4.06 -4.26 28.70
N SER A 71 5.24 -4.54 28.15
CA SER A 71 6.30 -5.28 28.84
C SER A 71 7.31 -4.39 29.56
N VAL A 72 7.21 -3.06 29.44
CA VAL A 72 8.11 -2.10 30.09
C VAL A 72 7.40 -1.27 31.18
N PRO A 73 8.14 -0.65 32.13
CA PRO A 73 7.51 0.07 33.22
C PRO A 73 6.76 1.31 32.71
N GLN A 74 5.55 1.50 33.18
CA GLN A 74 4.74 2.69 32.87
C GLN A 74 4.88 3.70 34.00
N LEU A 75 5.34 4.92 33.67
CA LEU A 75 5.44 6.03 34.61
C LEU A 75 4.34 7.05 34.33
N ARG A 76 3.52 7.34 35.34
CA ARG A 76 2.47 8.38 35.27
C ARG A 76 2.66 9.39 36.39
N PHE A 77 2.33 10.65 36.14
CA PHE A 77 2.18 11.66 37.19
C PHE A 77 0.69 11.91 37.42
N GLN A 78 0.28 11.92 38.68
CA GLN A 78 -1.08 12.24 39.09
C GLN A 78 -1.04 13.39 40.10
N GLY A 79 -1.70 14.50 39.75
CA GLY A 79 -1.96 15.62 40.64
C GLY A 79 -3.44 15.62 41.02
N THR A 80 -3.73 15.66 42.32
CA THR A 80 -5.09 15.70 42.84
C THR A 80 -5.24 16.86 43.83
N ASN A 81 -6.31 17.63 43.69
CA ASN A 81 -6.80 18.56 44.70
C ASN A 81 -8.22 18.12 45.07
N ALA A 82 -8.42 17.71 46.31
CA ALA A 82 -9.72 17.29 46.80
C ALA A 82 -10.15 18.20 47.96
N GLN A 83 -11.36 18.76 47.85
CA GLN A 83 -11.99 19.50 48.94
C GLN A 83 -12.98 18.59 49.68
N SER A 84 -12.79 18.42 50.99
CA SER A 84 -13.74 17.70 51.83
C SER A 84 -14.69 18.70 52.49
N LEU A 85 -15.95 18.69 52.07
CA LEU A 85 -16.99 19.59 52.61
C LEU A 85 -17.50 19.13 53.99
N LYS A 86 -17.56 17.82 54.21
CA LYS A 86 -17.86 17.19 55.51
C LYS A 86 -17.03 15.92 55.65
N ASN A 87 -16.43 15.71 56.82
CA ASN A 87 -15.59 14.56 57.11
C ASN A 87 -15.95 13.99 58.47
N ALA A 88 -16.73 12.90 58.48
CA ALA A 88 -17.19 12.24 59.69
C ALA A 88 -16.03 11.74 60.58
N ARG A 89 -14.87 11.38 60.00
CA ARG A 89 -13.68 11.01 60.80
C ARG A 89 -13.08 12.22 61.50
N GLY A 90 -13.15 13.39 60.86
CA GLY A 90 -12.77 14.67 61.45
C GLY A 90 -13.68 15.08 62.61
N ASP A 91 -14.99 14.82 62.49
CA ASP A 91 -15.97 15.13 63.55
C ASP A 91 -15.82 14.23 64.80
N ILE A 92 -15.31 13.01 64.64
CA ILE A 92 -15.12 12.03 65.73
C ILE A 92 -13.73 12.10 66.37
N VAL A 93 -12.66 12.18 65.55
CA VAL A 93 -11.26 12.04 66.00
C VAL A 93 -10.54 13.40 66.07
N GLY A 94 -11.23 14.48 65.70
CA GLY A 94 -10.75 15.87 65.77
C GLY A 94 -9.95 16.34 64.56
N SER A 95 -9.36 17.54 64.71
CA SER A 95 -8.76 18.33 63.62
C SER A 95 -7.60 17.66 62.87
N ALA A 96 -6.97 16.63 63.44
CA ALA A 96 -5.94 15.83 62.76
C ALA A 96 -6.48 15.14 61.49
N PHE A 97 -7.78 14.80 61.48
CA PHE A 97 -8.45 14.15 60.34
C PHE A 97 -9.48 15.07 59.65
N GLN A 98 -9.72 16.28 60.17
CA GLN A 98 -10.66 17.25 59.62
C GLN A 98 -9.96 18.23 58.66
N GLN A 99 -9.46 17.70 57.54
CA GLN A 99 -8.77 18.50 56.51
C GLN A 99 -9.75 18.93 55.43
N SER A 100 -9.92 20.24 55.24
CA SER A 100 -10.82 20.78 54.21
C SER A 100 -10.26 20.61 52.80
N TYR A 101 -8.94 20.56 52.65
CA TYR A 101 -8.26 20.34 51.38
C TYR A 101 -7.20 19.25 51.49
N THR A 102 -7.04 18.49 50.43
CA THR A 102 -5.96 17.52 50.24
C THR A 102 -5.30 17.80 48.90
N PHE A 103 -4.01 18.16 48.92
CA PHE A 103 -3.20 18.34 47.73
C PHE A 103 -2.22 17.18 47.63
N GLN A 104 -2.24 16.46 46.51
CA GLN A 104 -1.34 15.34 46.26
C GLN A 104 -0.72 15.45 44.87
N GLY A 105 0.58 15.24 44.76
CA GLY A 105 1.28 15.08 43.50
C GLY A 105 2.16 13.83 43.55
N THR A 106 1.83 12.80 42.79
CA THR A 106 2.49 11.49 42.87
C THR A 106 2.91 11.00 41.50
N PHE A 107 4.19 10.63 41.37
CA PHE A 107 4.71 9.81 40.30
C PHE A 107 4.48 8.34 40.63
N ILE A 108 3.88 7.61 39.70
CA ILE A 108 3.46 6.22 39.87
C ILE A 108 4.11 5.43 38.75
N ALA A 109 5.07 4.59 39.09
CA ALA A 109 5.66 3.61 38.20
C ALA A 109 4.99 2.25 38.43
N THR A 110 4.51 1.61 37.37
CA THR A 110 3.87 0.30 37.42
C THR A 110 4.49 -0.64 36.39
N GLN A 111 4.87 -1.83 36.81
CA GLN A 111 5.39 -2.89 35.94
C GLN A 111 4.61 -4.17 36.19
N THR A 112 4.01 -4.73 35.15
CA THR A 112 3.46 -6.08 35.20
C THR A 112 4.62 -7.08 35.17
N LEU A 113 4.80 -7.84 36.25
CA LEU A 113 5.84 -8.86 36.34
C LEU A 113 5.35 -10.19 35.77
N PHE A 114 4.07 -10.51 36.00
CA PHE A 114 3.46 -11.73 35.51
C PHE A 114 1.99 -11.50 35.17
N GLN A 115 1.54 -12.06 34.05
CA GLN A 115 0.16 -11.96 33.60
C GLN A 115 -0.26 -13.23 32.84
N GLY A 116 0.07 -14.41 33.37
CA GLY A 116 -0.26 -15.68 32.72
C GLY A 116 0.36 -15.87 31.34
N GLY A 117 1.51 -15.25 31.07
CA GLY A 117 2.14 -15.27 29.73
C GLY A 117 1.43 -14.46 28.64
N ARG A 118 0.41 -13.65 29.00
CA ARG A 118 -0.36 -12.81 28.07
C ARG A 118 0.52 -11.80 27.33
N ILE A 119 1.40 -11.09 28.04
CA ILE A 119 2.27 -10.06 27.47
C ILE A 119 3.18 -10.66 26.39
N ILE A 120 3.84 -11.79 26.70
CA ILE A 120 4.75 -12.46 25.76
C ILE A 120 3.99 -13.01 24.54
N SER A 121 2.83 -13.65 24.75
CA SER A 121 2.05 -14.20 23.64
C SER A 121 1.42 -13.10 22.78
N ALA A 122 1.00 -11.98 23.37
CA ALA A 122 0.52 -10.81 22.63
C ALA A 122 1.65 -10.16 21.82
N ALA A 123 2.86 -10.05 22.37
CA ALA A 123 4.02 -9.55 21.64
C ALA A 123 4.40 -10.44 20.45
N ARG A 124 4.42 -11.77 20.65
CA ARG A 124 4.66 -12.73 19.55
C ARG A 124 3.57 -12.66 18.47
N ALA A 125 2.30 -12.57 18.87
CA ALA A 125 1.19 -12.39 17.93
C ALA A 125 1.36 -11.11 17.10
N ALA A 126 1.74 -10.00 17.75
CA ALA A 126 1.97 -8.73 17.09
C ALA A 126 3.16 -8.79 16.11
N THR A 127 4.26 -9.49 16.46
CA THR A 127 5.36 -9.75 15.52
C THR A 127 4.85 -10.52 14.29
N LYS A 128 4.07 -11.58 14.48
CA LYS A 128 3.54 -12.38 13.37
C LYS A 128 2.60 -11.58 12.47
N LEU A 129 1.78 -10.69 13.04
CA LEU A 129 0.94 -9.78 12.27
C LEU A 129 1.73 -8.73 11.49
N ARG A 130 2.82 -8.20 12.08
CA ARG A 130 3.76 -7.32 11.38
C ARG A 130 4.41 -8.03 10.18
N ASP A 131 4.96 -9.21 10.41
CA ASP A 131 5.58 -10.02 9.34
C ASP A 131 4.56 -10.36 8.25
N ALA A 132 3.30 -10.68 8.61
CA ALA A 132 2.22 -10.92 7.65
C ALA A 132 1.94 -9.69 6.78
N SER A 133 1.84 -8.51 7.41
CA SER A 133 1.61 -7.24 6.71
C SER A 133 2.75 -6.88 5.74
N GLU A 134 4.00 -7.25 6.06
CA GLU A 134 5.13 -7.09 5.13
C GLU A 134 4.97 -7.94 3.87
N PHE A 135 4.50 -9.20 3.99
CA PHE A 135 4.20 -10.05 2.84
C PHE A 135 3.02 -9.53 2.01
N ASP A 136 1.97 -9.04 2.67
CA ASP A 136 0.82 -8.43 1.98
C ASP A 136 1.25 -7.18 1.19
N ALA A 137 2.11 -6.34 1.78
CA ALA A 137 2.68 -5.18 1.08
C ALA A 137 3.53 -5.58 -0.13
N GLY A 138 4.27 -6.70 -0.04
CA GLY A 138 4.99 -7.27 -1.18
C GLY A 138 4.06 -7.68 -2.32
N GLU A 139 2.98 -8.40 -2.02
CA GLU A 139 1.96 -8.79 -3.00
C GLU A 139 1.27 -7.56 -3.64
N THR A 140 0.94 -6.53 -2.87
CA THR A 140 0.36 -5.29 -3.41
C THR A 140 1.29 -4.62 -4.41
N ARG A 141 2.60 -4.51 -4.10
CA ARG A 141 3.60 -3.96 -5.03
C ARG A 141 3.72 -4.82 -6.30
N ALA A 142 3.73 -6.14 -6.15
CA ALA A 142 3.83 -7.06 -7.27
C ALA A 142 2.60 -7.00 -8.20
N ARG A 143 1.40 -6.88 -7.63
CA ARG A 143 0.15 -6.67 -8.38
C ARG A 143 0.17 -5.33 -9.12
N LEU A 144 0.52 -4.26 -8.41
CA LEU A 144 0.63 -2.93 -9.01
C LEU A 144 1.63 -2.91 -10.17
N ALA A 145 2.76 -3.62 -10.05
CA ALA A 145 3.72 -3.74 -11.14
C ALA A 145 3.11 -4.35 -12.40
N VAL A 146 2.35 -5.45 -12.29
CA VAL A 146 1.70 -6.07 -13.46
C VAL A 146 0.55 -5.22 -14.00
N ASP A 147 -0.26 -4.60 -13.13
CA ASP A 147 -1.35 -3.71 -13.54
C ASP A 147 -0.82 -2.49 -14.30
N MET A 148 0.33 -1.96 -13.88
CA MET A 148 1.02 -0.88 -14.57
C MET A 148 1.61 -1.29 -15.90
N GLN A 149 2.24 -2.46 -15.98
CA GLN A 149 2.67 -3.02 -17.26
C GLN A 149 1.47 -3.16 -18.21
N ARG A 150 0.33 -3.67 -17.74
CA ARG A 150 -0.89 -3.82 -18.54
C ARG A 150 -1.40 -2.48 -19.06
N SER A 151 -1.54 -1.49 -18.18
CA SER A 151 -2.02 -0.15 -18.58
C SER A 151 -1.06 0.52 -19.56
N TYR A 152 0.25 0.47 -19.30
CA TYR A 152 1.27 1.04 -20.18
C TYR A 152 1.25 0.39 -21.57
N LEU A 153 1.13 -0.95 -21.64
CA LEU A 153 1.08 -1.67 -22.90
C LEU A 153 -0.22 -1.45 -23.66
N ASN A 154 -1.35 -1.32 -22.98
CA ASN A 154 -2.61 -0.93 -23.61
C ASN A 154 -2.49 0.48 -24.22
N ALA A 155 -1.91 1.45 -23.51
CA ALA A 155 -1.69 2.79 -24.06
C ALA A 155 -0.75 2.77 -25.27
N THR A 156 0.32 1.97 -25.21
CA THR A 156 1.24 1.76 -26.33
C THR A 156 0.56 1.08 -27.53
N PHE A 157 -0.32 0.11 -27.28
CA PHE A 157 -1.12 -0.58 -28.29
C PHE A 157 -2.02 0.39 -29.04
N PHE A 158 -2.87 1.13 -28.32
CA PHE A 158 -3.81 2.05 -28.95
C PHE A 158 -3.10 3.21 -29.65
N ALA A 159 -1.95 3.67 -29.15
CA ALA A 159 -1.11 4.62 -29.86
C ALA A 159 -0.64 4.06 -31.22
N ARG A 160 -0.23 2.79 -31.27
CA ARG A 160 0.21 2.14 -32.51
C ARG A 160 -0.94 1.89 -33.48
N ILE A 161 -2.13 1.53 -32.99
CA ILE A 161 -3.33 1.37 -33.82
C ILE A 161 -3.75 2.72 -34.42
N ALA A 162 -3.73 3.81 -33.64
CA ALA A 162 -4.02 5.15 -34.15
C ALA A 162 -3.04 5.55 -35.27
N GLU A 163 -1.74 5.33 -35.06
CA GLU A 163 -0.72 5.58 -36.08
C GLU A 163 -0.96 4.75 -37.36
N LEU A 164 -1.33 3.47 -37.22
CA LEU A 164 -1.63 2.59 -38.36
C LEU A 164 -2.84 3.10 -39.15
N GLN A 165 -3.91 3.51 -38.46
CA GLN A 165 -5.11 4.04 -39.12
C GLN A 165 -4.86 5.38 -39.80
N GLU A 166 -4.06 6.27 -39.20
CA GLU A 166 -3.64 7.52 -39.82
C GLU A 166 -2.82 7.29 -41.10
N ARG A 167 -1.88 6.34 -41.06
CA ARG A 167 -1.11 5.92 -42.25
C ARG A 167 -2.03 5.33 -43.32
N ASN A 168 -3.00 4.51 -42.93
CA ASN A 168 -3.98 3.93 -43.86
C ASN A 168 -4.84 5.01 -44.54
N LEU A 169 -5.30 6.01 -43.79
CA LEU A 169 -6.03 7.15 -44.35
C LEU A 169 -5.16 7.97 -45.32
N ALA A 170 -3.89 8.20 -44.99
CA ALA A 170 -2.95 8.89 -45.87
C ALA A 170 -2.75 8.13 -47.19
N LEU A 171 -2.51 6.82 -47.13
CA LEU A 171 -2.38 5.96 -48.31
C LEU A 171 -3.66 5.92 -49.16
N SER A 172 -4.84 5.80 -48.52
CA SER A 172 -6.13 5.83 -49.22
C SER A 172 -6.38 7.19 -49.91
N THR A 173 -5.94 8.28 -49.29
CA THR A 173 -6.01 9.62 -49.87
C THR A 173 -5.11 9.78 -51.09
N GLU A 174 -3.88 9.27 -51.03
CA GLU A 174 -2.97 9.24 -52.17
C GLU A 174 -3.54 8.41 -53.33
N ARG A 175 -4.12 7.24 -53.03
CA ARG A 175 -4.76 6.38 -54.03
C ARG A 175 -5.95 7.05 -54.70
N LEU A 176 -6.77 7.79 -53.95
CA LEU A 176 -7.86 8.59 -54.52
C LEU A 176 -7.32 9.65 -55.50
N GLN A 177 -6.27 10.38 -55.12
CA GLN A 177 -5.65 11.38 -56.00
C GLN A 177 -5.12 10.76 -57.30
N GLN A 178 -4.50 9.58 -57.23
CA GLN A 178 -4.02 8.86 -58.42
C GLN A 178 -5.17 8.45 -59.34
N VAL A 179 -6.28 7.95 -58.78
CA VAL A 179 -7.45 7.54 -59.57
C VAL A 179 -8.14 8.76 -60.19
N GLU A 180 -8.23 9.89 -59.48
CA GLU A 180 -8.74 11.16 -60.03
C GLU A 180 -7.87 11.68 -61.20
N GLN A 181 -6.54 11.55 -61.11
CA GLN A 181 -5.64 11.89 -62.22
C GLN A 181 -5.80 10.96 -63.42
N LEU A 182 -6.00 9.65 -63.19
CA LEU A 182 -6.25 8.68 -64.26
C LEU A 182 -7.60 8.91 -64.93
N GLU A 183 -8.62 9.33 -64.19
CA GLU A 183 -9.94 9.69 -64.75
C GLU A 183 -9.85 10.94 -65.62
N ALA A 184 -9.14 11.98 -65.15
CA ALA A 184 -8.86 13.18 -65.94
C ALA A 184 -8.09 12.89 -67.25
N ALA A 185 -7.25 11.84 -67.25
CA ALA A 185 -6.55 11.36 -68.44
C ALA A 185 -7.39 10.38 -69.31
N GLY A 186 -8.64 10.11 -68.94
CA GLY A 186 -9.52 9.15 -69.64
C GLY A 186 -9.15 7.67 -69.46
N ARG A 187 -8.30 7.37 -68.47
CA ARG A 187 -7.73 6.02 -68.20
C ARG A 187 -8.36 5.29 -67.01
N ALA A 188 -9.21 5.96 -66.24
CA ALA A 188 -10.01 5.35 -65.17
C ALA A 188 -11.47 5.79 -65.31
N SER A 189 -12.40 4.98 -64.77
CA SER A 189 -13.82 5.28 -64.82
C SER A 189 -14.27 6.15 -63.64
N ARG A 190 -15.38 6.86 -63.81
CA ARG A 190 -16.03 7.58 -62.70
C ARG A 190 -16.47 6.65 -61.57
N PHE A 191 -16.72 5.38 -61.89
CA PHE A 191 -16.99 4.33 -60.89
C PHE A 191 -15.78 4.08 -60.00
N ASP A 192 -14.56 4.03 -60.56
CA ASP A 192 -13.32 3.81 -59.81
C ASP A 192 -13.05 4.96 -58.83
N VAL A 193 -13.28 6.21 -59.27
CA VAL A 193 -13.18 7.41 -58.40
C VAL A 193 -14.18 7.34 -57.26
N LEU A 194 -15.45 7.02 -57.56
CA LEU A 194 -16.49 6.93 -56.54
C LEU A 194 -16.19 5.83 -55.52
N HIS A 195 -15.70 4.68 -55.98
CA HIS A 195 -15.31 3.57 -55.11
C HIS A 195 -14.14 3.95 -54.19
N ALA A 196 -13.08 4.57 -54.74
CA ALA A 196 -11.95 5.06 -53.94
C ALA A 196 -12.38 6.10 -52.90
N ARG A 197 -13.33 6.99 -53.26
CA ARG A 197 -13.89 7.99 -52.34
C ARG A 197 -14.67 7.36 -51.20
N VAL A 198 -15.51 6.36 -51.47
CA VAL A 198 -16.26 5.62 -50.44
C VAL A 198 -15.30 4.89 -49.50
N GLN A 199 -14.27 4.23 -50.03
CA GLN A 199 -13.25 3.56 -49.20
C GLN A 199 -12.56 4.52 -48.25
N ARG A 200 -12.10 5.68 -48.73
CA ARG A 200 -11.49 6.71 -47.90
C ARG A 200 -12.46 7.22 -46.81
N ALA A 201 -13.71 7.48 -47.19
CA ALA A 201 -14.75 7.94 -46.25
C ALA A 201 -15.06 6.92 -45.16
N ASN A 202 -14.93 5.62 -45.44
CA ASN A 202 -15.10 4.55 -44.44
C ASN A 202 -13.93 4.44 -43.45
N ILE A 203 -12.73 4.90 -43.82
CA ILE A 203 -11.53 4.87 -42.95
C ILE A 203 -11.54 6.05 -41.95
N GLU A 204 -12.11 7.19 -42.34
CA GLU A 204 -12.10 8.41 -41.54
C GLU A 204 -12.71 8.24 -40.13
N PRO A 205 -13.88 7.59 -39.94
CA PRO A 205 -14.40 7.27 -38.61
C PRO A 205 -13.47 6.38 -37.78
N LEU A 206 -12.74 5.45 -38.40
CA LEU A 206 -11.81 4.55 -37.70
C LEU A 206 -10.59 5.32 -37.15
N VAL A 207 -10.15 6.37 -37.84
CA VAL A 207 -9.08 7.26 -37.34
C VAL A 207 -9.57 8.05 -36.12
N PHE A 208 -10.79 8.60 -36.15
CA PHE A 208 -11.34 9.29 -34.99
C PHE A 208 -11.52 8.35 -33.79
N GLN A 209 -12.03 7.15 -34.03
CA GLN A 209 -12.19 6.14 -32.98
C GLN A 209 -10.83 5.75 -32.36
N SER A 210 -9.85 5.40 -33.18
CA SER A 210 -8.52 4.98 -32.69
C SER A 210 -7.77 6.11 -31.96
N ARG A 211 -7.96 7.38 -32.34
CA ARG A 211 -7.46 8.54 -31.58
C ARG A 211 -8.10 8.63 -30.20
N ASN A 212 -9.43 8.49 -30.12
CA ASN A 212 -10.14 8.49 -28.84
C ASN A 212 -9.70 7.32 -27.94
N ASP A 213 -9.54 6.12 -28.51
CA ASP A 213 -9.08 4.94 -27.77
C ASP A 213 -7.66 5.13 -27.22
N ARG A 214 -6.75 5.73 -28.01
CA ARG A 214 -5.41 6.13 -27.57
C ARG A 214 -5.48 7.12 -26.40
N ASP A 215 -6.29 8.16 -26.55
CA ASP A 215 -6.37 9.23 -25.55
C ASP A 215 -6.98 8.72 -24.25
N ASN A 216 -7.99 7.86 -24.32
CA ASN A 216 -8.57 7.16 -23.16
C ASN A 216 -7.55 6.27 -22.46
N ALA A 217 -6.79 5.47 -23.21
CA ALA A 217 -5.75 4.61 -22.62
C ALA A 217 -4.62 5.42 -21.96
N LEU A 218 -4.30 6.60 -22.49
CA LEU A 218 -3.36 7.54 -21.85
C LEU A 218 -3.95 8.14 -20.57
N LEU A 219 -5.24 8.46 -20.52
CA LEU A 219 -5.91 8.94 -19.30
C LEU A 219 -5.90 7.87 -18.21
N ASP A 220 -6.16 6.60 -18.56
CA ASP A 220 -6.08 5.48 -17.63
C ASP A 220 -4.67 5.31 -17.04
N LEU A 221 -3.64 5.43 -17.88
CA LEU A 221 -2.25 5.37 -17.43
C LEU A 221 -1.89 6.56 -16.52
N LYS A 222 -2.31 7.78 -16.86
CA LYS A 222 -2.09 8.97 -16.01
C LYS A 222 -2.77 8.82 -14.66
N ARG A 223 -3.99 8.27 -14.63
CA ARG A 223 -4.73 7.99 -13.39
C ARG A 223 -3.97 7.03 -12.49
N LEU A 224 -3.37 5.96 -13.02
CA LEU A 224 -2.61 5.00 -12.20
C LEU A 224 -1.23 5.53 -11.75
N LEU A 225 -0.67 6.50 -12.46
CA LEU A 225 0.57 7.19 -12.08
C LEU A 225 0.34 8.40 -11.18
N ASP A 226 -0.91 8.70 -10.82
CA ASP A 226 -1.31 9.91 -10.10
C ASP A 226 -0.80 11.21 -10.77
N LEU A 227 -0.77 11.23 -12.11
CA LEU A 227 -0.36 12.38 -12.90
C LEU A 227 -1.54 13.32 -13.22
N PRO A 228 -1.30 14.64 -13.31
CA PRO A 228 -2.31 15.58 -13.81
C PRO A 228 -2.77 15.21 -15.22
N MET A 229 -4.09 15.27 -15.47
CA MET A 229 -4.70 14.82 -16.72
C MET A 229 -4.27 15.67 -17.93
N ASP A 230 -3.93 16.94 -17.70
CA ASP A 230 -3.45 17.91 -18.68
C ASP A 230 -1.95 17.78 -19.00
N ARG A 231 -1.19 17.03 -18.20
CA ARG A 231 0.25 16.84 -18.43
C ARG A 231 0.48 16.01 -19.71
N PRO A 232 1.26 16.50 -20.69
CA PRO A 232 1.60 15.71 -21.87
C PRO A 232 2.57 14.59 -21.50
N VAL A 233 2.32 13.38 -22.01
CA VAL A 233 3.12 12.17 -21.76
C VAL A 233 3.47 11.54 -23.10
N ALA A 234 4.73 11.17 -23.28
CA ALA A 234 5.22 10.44 -24.44
C ALA A 234 5.80 9.09 -24.01
N LEU A 235 5.26 8.00 -24.57
CA LEU A 235 5.68 6.63 -24.28
C LEU A 235 6.91 6.30 -25.15
N THR A 236 8.00 5.83 -24.54
CA THR A 236 9.29 5.64 -25.24
C THR A 236 9.70 4.18 -25.42
N THR A 237 9.00 3.24 -24.76
CA THR A 237 9.36 1.82 -24.84
C THR A 237 9.06 1.24 -26.21
N VAL A 238 10.09 0.65 -26.83
CA VAL A 238 9.97 -0.19 -28.01
C VAL A 238 10.05 -1.64 -27.56
N LEU A 239 9.00 -2.42 -27.83
CA LEU A 239 9.01 -3.86 -27.57
C LEU A 239 9.50 -4.58 -28.82
N ASP A 240 10.74 -5.04 -28.77
CA ASP A 240 11.30 -5.92 -29.80
C ASP A 240 10.90 -7.39 -29.58
N THR A 241 10.59 -8.08 -30.67
CA THR A 241 10.21 -9.50 -30.68
C THR A 241 11.30 -10.41 -30.13
N GLY A 242 12.58 -10.09 -30.37
CA GLY A 242 13.72 -10.85 -29.85
C GLY A 242 13.82 -10.77 -28.33
N THR A 243 13.64 -9.57 -27.79
CA THR A 243 13.63 -9.33 -26.33
C THR A 243 12.49 -10.08 -25.64
N ILE A 244 11.28 -10.00 -26.20
CA ILE A 244 10.14 -10.75 -25.66
C ILE A 244 10.39 -12.25 -25.73
N ARG A 245 10.91 -12.77 -26.85
CA ARG A 245 11.26 -14.20 -27.00
C ARG A 245 12.24 -14.68 -25.92
N ALA A 246 13.22 -13.87 -25.55
CA ALA A 246 14.17 -14.21 -24.49
C ALA A 246 13.49 -14.34 -23.12
N ILE A 247 12.65 -13.37 -22.73
CA ILE A 247 11.89 -13.38 -21.46
C ILE A 247 10.96 -14.60 -21.39
N VAL A 248 10.29 -14.84 -22.51
CA VAL A 248 9.42 -15.99 -22.78
C VAL A 248 10.16 -17.31 -22.55
N ASN A 249 11.32 -17.50 -23.15
CA ASN A 249 12.09 -18.74 -23.05
C ASN A 249 12.67 -18.94 -21.64
N ALA A 250 13.16 -17.87 -21.01
CA ALA A 250 13.64 -17.92 -19.63
C ALA A 250 12.54 -18.40 -18.66
N SER A 251 11.30 -17.99 -18.88
CA SER A 251 10.16 -18.39 -18.04
C SER A 251 9.76 -19.86 -18.22
N VAL A 252 10.08 -20.47 -19.37
CA VAL A 252 9.86 -21.90 -19.65
C VAL A 252 11.00 -22.74 -19.06
N ALA A 253 12.23 -22.26 -19.14
CA ALA A 253 13.43 -22.97 -18.69
C ALA A 253 13.58 -23.05 -17.15
N ASP A 254 12.85 -22.21 -16.42
CA ASP A 254 13.01 -22.08 -14.97
C ASP A 254 12.30 -23.22 -14.20
N ALA A 255 13.05 -24.31 -14.00
CA ALA A 255 12.69 -25.53 -13.28
C ALA A 255 12.88 -25.44 -11.74
N ALA A 256 13.21 -24.27 -11.19
CA ALA A 256 13.40 -24.13 -9.75
C ALA A 256 12.09 -24.44 -8.98
N PRO A 257 12.16 -24.97 -7.74
CA PRO A 257 10.98 -25.14 -6.89
C PRO A 257 10.20 -23.83 -6.77
N GLU A 258 8.88 -23.89 -6.89
CA GLU A 258 8.02 -22.70 -6.77
C GLU A 258 8.08 -22.19 -5.31
N PRO A 259 8.48 -20.93 -5.07
CA PRO A 259 8.46 -20.38 -3.73
C PRO A 259 7.02 -20.24 -3.24
N VAL A 260 6.82 -20.37 -1.93
CA VAL A 260 5.50 -20.16 -1.32
C VAL A 260 5.07 -18.71 -1.53
N ARG A 261 3.90 -18.52 -2.17
CA ARG A 261 3.34 -17.19 -2.45
C ARG A 261 3.19 -16.36 -1.17
N GLY A 262 3.49 -15.06 -1.26
CA GLY A 262 3.44 -14.13 -0.12
C GLY A 262 2.09 -14.13 0.60
N THR A 263 0.98 -14.22 -0.12
CA THR A 263 -0.37 -14.27 0.47
C THR A 263 -0.60 -15.51 1.33
N VAL A 264 -0.09 -16.68 0.92
CA VAL A 264 -0.16 -17.92 1.71
C VAL A 264 0.70 -17.77 2.96
N ARG A 265 1.89 -17.18 2.82
CA ARG A 265 2.78 -16.94 3.96
C ARG A 265 2.19 -15.95 4.97
N SER A 266 1.55 -14.89 4.50
CA SER A 266 0.77 -13.95 5.33
C SER A 266 -0.33 -14.66 6.09
N ALA A 267 -1.13 -15.51 5.41
CA ALA A 267 -2.19 -16.29 6.05
C ALA A 267 -1.66 -17.28 7.10
N GLU A 268 -0.52 -17.92 6.86
CA GLU A 268 0.15 -18.79 7.85
C GLU A 268 0.54 -18.01 9.11
N LEU A 269 1.13 -16.83 8.94
CA LEU A 269 1.53 -15.96 10.04
C LEU A 269 0.30 -15.43 10.80
N ALA A 270 -0.78 -15.10 10.10
CA ALA A 270 -2.05 -14.73 10.71
C ALA A 270 -2.65 -15.87 11.55
N LEU A 271 -2.60 -17.13 11.09
CA LEU A 271 -3.00 -18.29 11.88
C LEU A 271 -2.12 -18.48 13.13
N MET A 272 -0.81 -18.29 13.00
CA MET A 272 0.10 -18.33 14.15
C MET A 272 -0.23 -17.23 15.17
N ALA A 273 -0.52 -16.01 14.71
CA ALA A 273 -0.94 -14.91 15.57
C ALA A 273 -2.26 -15.21 16.31
N ARG A 274 -3.24 -15.82 15.63
CA ARG A 274 -4.50 -16.25 16.27
C ARG A 274 -4.30 -17.40 17.25
N THR A 275 -3.35 -18.30 16.99
CA THR A 275 -2.96 -19.35 17.94
C THR A 275 -2.37 -18.74 19.20
N ASP A 276 -1.54 -17.71 19.07
CA ASP A 276 -0.99 -16.95 20.20
C ASP A 276 -2.09 -16.18 20.96
N ALA A 277 -3.10 -15.65 20.26
CA ALA A 277 -4.26 -15.01 20.88
C ALA A 277 -5.09 -15.98 21.75
N VAL A 278 -5.19 -17.26 21.38
CA VAL A 278 -5.78 -18.30 22.26
C VAL A 278 -4.98 -18.43 23.56
N ARG A 279 -3.64 -18.38 23.50
CA ARG A 279 -2.81 -18.41 24.71
C ARG A 279 -3.00 -17.14 25.56
N VAL A 280 -3.19 -15.99 24.92
CA VAL A 280 -3.55 -14.74 25.63
C VAL A 280 -4.89 -14.90 26.37
N ALA A 281 -5.92 -15.47 25.73
CA ALA A 281 -7.20 -15.71 26.38
C ALA A 281 -7.05 -16.66 27.59
N ARG A 282 -6.33 -17.78 27.41
CA ARG A 282 -6.04 -18.75 28.48
C ARG A 282 -5.23 -18.16 29.64
N GLY A 283 -4.34 -17.22 29.36
CA GLY A 283 -3.54 -16.55 30.39
C GLY A 283 -4.38 -15.75 31.39
N SER A 284 -5.66 -15.47 31.11
CA SER A 284 -6.59 -14.83 32.05
C SER A 284 -7.00 -15.75 33.21
N LEU A 285 -6.79 -17.06 33.10
CA LEU A 285 -7.01 -18.02 34.20
C LEU A 285 -5.92 -17.94 35.29
N MET A 286 -4.80 -17.31 34.98
CA MET A 286 -3.65 -17.22 35.87
C MET A 286 -3.66 -15.89 36.65
N PRO A 287 -3.04 -15.84 37.84
CA PRO A 287 -2.89 -14.60 38.58
C PRO A 287 -2.09 -13.57 37.78
N THR A 288 -2.37 -12.31 38.06
CA THR A 288 -1.61 -11.16 37.58
C THR A 288 -0.81 -10.60 38.75
N VAL A 289 0.49 -10.38 38.53
CA VAL A 289 1.41 -9.84 39.54
C VAL A 289 1.96 -8.52 39.01
N ASN A 290 1.63 -7.44 39.71
CA ASN A 290 2.08 -6.10 39.39
C ASN A 290 3.03 -5.61 40.48
N MET A 291 4.03 -4.85 40.06
CA MET A 291 4.92 -4.08 40.92
C MET A 291 4.54 -2.61 40.80
N ASN A 292 4.32 -1.96 41.94
CA ASN A 292 3.95 -0.55 42.01
C ASN A 292 4.98 0.21 42.84
N PHE A 293 5.47 1.32 42.30
CA PHE A 293 6.31 2.28 43.00
C PHE A 293 5.67 3.66 42.92
N ASN A 294 5.35 4.23 44.08
CA ASN A 294 4.78 5.57 44.19
C ASN A 294 5.81 6.48 44.86
N TYR A 295 6.04 7.65 44.27
CA TYR A 295 6.89 8.70 44.81
C TYR A 295 6.16 10.02 44.64
N GLY A 296 5.84 10.70 45.73
CA GLY A 296 5.02 11.90 45.65
C GLY A 296 5.17 12.82 46.85
N TYR A 297 4.33 13.84 46.82
CA TYR A 297 4.14 14.76 47.92
C TYR A 297 2.65 14.84 48.25
N LEU A 298 2.34 14.84 49.55
CA LEU A 298 1.01 15.00 50.09
C LEU A 298 1.01 16.19 51.06
N ALA A 299 0.07 17.10 50.89
CA ALA A 299 -0.19 18.18 51.83
C ALA A 299 -1.65 18.16 52.29
N LEU A 300 -1.81 18.34 53.58
CA LEU A 300 -3.08 18.34 54.29
C LEU A 300 -3.20 19.66 55.06
N PRO A 301 -3.48 20.79 54.38
CA PRO A 301 -3.50 22.08 55.03
C PRO A 301 -4.75 22.26 55.90
N THR A 302 -4.51 22.73 57.13
CA THR A 302 -5.58 23.01 58.11
C THR A 302 -6.27 24.36 57.88
N LYS A 303 -5.73 25.20 56.99
CA LYS A 303 -6.30 26.47 56.57
C LYS A 303 -6.62 26.43 55.07
N ASN A 304 -7.62 27.20 54.67
CA ASN A 304 -7.95 27.38 53.26
C ASN A 304 -6.77 28.02 52.52
N GLY A 305 -6.26 27.35 51.48
CA GLY A 305 -5.17 27.85 50.66
C GLY A 305 -4.24 26.77 50.13
N PHE A 306 -3.47 27.10 49.10
CA PHE A 306 -2.44 26.23 48.57
C PHE A 306 -1.19 26.27 49.46
N PRO A 307 -0.63 25.12 49.87
CA PRO A 307 0.60 25.07 50.66
C PRO A 307 1.79 25.67 49.91
N ASN A 308 2.58 26.51 50.57
CA ASN A 308 3.76 27.17 49.98
C ASN A 308 5.09 26.70 50.59
N ARG A 309 5.08 25.58 51.33
CA ARG A 309 6.25 25.08 52.08
C ARG A 309 6.31 23.56 52.09
N LEU A 310 7.50 23.02 52.33
CA LEU A 310 7.70 21.60 52.60
C LEU A 310 7.15 21.23 53.98
N GLY A 311 6.68 19.99 54.08
CA GLY A 311 6.11 19.40 55.28
C GLY A 311 7.16 19.22 56.36
N ALA A 312 6.86 19.69 57.57
CA ALA A 312 7.64 19.45 58.77
C ALA A 312 6.71 19.17 59.94
N THR A 313 7.18 18.35 60.89
CA THR A 313 6.47 18.05 62.13
C THR A 313 7.23 18.60 63.33
N ALA A 314 6.53 19.30 64.21
CA ALA A 314 7.06 19.86 65.45
C ALA A 314 5.91 20.13 66.43
N GLY A 315 6.20 20.15 67.74
CA GLY A 315 5.21 20.53 68.75
C GLY A 315 4.76 21.99 68.61
N GLU A 316 5.63 22.85 68.08
CA GLU A 316 5.34 24.27 67.81
C GLU A 316 4.26 24.48 66.75
N PHE A 317 3.98 23.47 65.91
CA PHE A 317 2.92 23.55 64.90
C PHE A 317 1.53 23.21 65.46
N CYS A 318 1.42 22.85 66.73
CA CYS A 318 0.15 22.58 67.38
C CYS A 318 -0.58 23.87 67.77
N SER A 319 -1.91 23.85 67.75
CA SER A 319 -2.69 24.94 68.36
C SER A 319 -2.53 24.87 69.89
N PRO A 320 -2.25 26.00 70.57
CA PRO A 320 -2.15 26.04 72.02
C PRO A 320 -3.39 25.44 72.71
N PRO A 321 -3.25 24.73 73.85
CA PRO A 321 -2.07 24.67 74.72
C PRO A 321 -1.20 23.39 74.56
N SER A 322 -1.33 22.64 73.47
CA SER A 322 -0.67 21.33 73.35
C SER A 322 0.77 21.44 72.84
N THR A 323 1.77 21.22 73.71
CA THR A 323 3.21 21.11 73.35
C THR A 323 3.73 19.68 73.36
N THR A 324 2.94 18.71 73.84
CA THR A 324 3.29 17.29 73.96
C THR A 324 2.94 16.44 72.74
N ARG A 325 2.31 17.01 71.69
CA ARG A 325 1.93 16.29 70.45
C ARG A 325 2.78 16.75 69.27
N LEU A 326 2.98 15.88 68.28
CA LEU A 326 3.58 16.26 67.00
C LEU A 326 2.47 16.76 66.06
N CYS A 327 2.55 18.02 65.64
CA CYS A 327 1.66 18.59 64.63
C CYS A 327 2.41 18.92 63.35
N GLN A 328 1.70 19.04 62.24
CA GLN A 328 2.28 19.35 60.93
C GLN A 328 2.18 20.83 60.59
N ASN A 329 3.15 21.35 59.85
CA ASN A 329 3.14 22.72 59.35
C ASN A 329 2.23 22.94 58.12
N SER A 330 1.29 22.04 57.80
CA SER A 330 0.44 22.13 56.60
C SER A 330 1.21 22.16 55.26
N GLY A 331 2.49 21.75 55.25
CA GLY A 331 3.34 21.70 54.05
C GLY A 331 3.25 20.38 53.30
N PHE A 332 4.01 20.27 52.20
CA PHE A 332 4.12 19.06 51.39
C PHE A 332 5.08 18.03 52.00
N PHE A 333 4.54 16.91 52.47
CA PHE A 333 5.31 15.77 52.95
C PHE A 333 5.66 14.83 51.81
N ALA A 334 6.93 14.44 51.70
CA ALA A 334 7.33 13.42 50.74
C ALA A 334 6.76 12.06 51.18
N ASP A 335 6.11 11.37 50.25
CA ASP A 335 5.56 10.04 50.44
C ASP A 335 6.18 9.09 49.40
N ARG A 336 6.56 7.89 49.85
CA ARG A 336 7.20 6.86 49.03
C ARG A 336 6.65 5.52 49.46
N SER A 337 6.14 4.77 48.50
CA SER A 337 5.66 3.41 48.74
C SER A 337 6.08 2.49 47.62
N PHE A 338 6.45 1.27 47.97
CA PHE A 338 6.70 0.19 47.04
C PHE A 338 5.85 -1.00 47.46
N GLY A 339 5.25 -1.69 46.50
CA GLY A 339 4.43 -2.86 46.79
C GLY A 339 4.22 -3.75 45.58
N PHE A 340 3.84 -4.99 45.88
CA PHE A 340 3.39 -5.94 44.88
C PHE A 340 1.89 -6.19 45.06
N THR A 341 1.17 -6.22 43.95
CA THR A 341 -0.26 -6.54 43.93
C THR A 341 -0.46 -7.82 43.15
N VAL A 342 -1.04 -8.83 43.79
CA VAL A 342 -1.48 -10.07 43.13
C VAL A 342 -2.98 -10.01 42.97
N ASN A 343 -3.47 -10.07 41.72
CA ASN A 343 -4.89 -10.16 41.42
C ASN A 343 -5.20 -11.47 40.68
N TRP A 344 -6.07 -12.30 41.27
CA TRP A 344 -6.47 -13.59 40.72
C TRP A 344 -7.99 -13.74 40.80
N ALA A 345 -8.64 -13.72 39.64
CA ALA A 345 -10.07 -14.01 39.56
C ALA A 345 -10.27 -15.54 39.66
N LEU A 346 -10.77 -16.00 40.81
CA LEU A 346 -11.10 -17.42 41.02
C LEU A 346 -12.40 -17.81 40.28
N PHE A 347 -13.33 -16.87 40.17
CA PHE A 347 -14.57 -17.01 39.41
C PHE A 347 -14.96 -15.65 38.81
N ASP A 348 -15.16 -15.61 37.50
CA ASP A 348 -15.44 -14.38 36.73
C ASP A 348 -16.76 -14.47 35.96
N GLY A 349 -17.68 -15.36 36.37
CA GLY A 349 -18.96 -15.54 35.69
C GLY A 349 -18.83 -16.20 34.31
N PHE A 350 -17.83 -17.06 34.11
CA PHE A 350 -17.51 -17.75 32.84
C PHE A 350 -16.97 -16.84 31.73
N LEU A 351 -16.65 -15.58 32.02
CA LEU A 351 -16.11 -14.64 31.04
C LEU A 351 -14.83 -15.16 30.38
N THR A 352 -13.89 -15.69 31.16
CA THR A 352 -12.63 -16.25 30.62
C THR A 352 -12.89 -17.48 29.75
N LYS A 353 -13.85 -18.34 30.12
CA LYS A 353 -14.23 -19.50 29.30
C LYS A 353 -14.74 -19.05 27.93
N SER A 354 -15.68 -18.11 27.89
CA SER A 354 -16.23 -17.58 26.64
C SER A 354 -15.16 -16.88 25.78
N ASN A 355 -14.23 -16.13 26.39
CA ASN A 355 -13.12 -15.50 25.67
C ASN A 355 -12.16 -16.52 25.04
N ILE A 356 -11.93 -17.67 25.69
CA ILE A 356 -11.16 -18.77 25.12
C ILE A 356 -11.89 -19.38 23.93
N GLU A 357 -13.20 -19.61 24.05
CA GLU A 357 -14.03 -20.15 22.96
C GLU A 357 -14.02 -19.21 21.75
N ILE A 358 -14.22 -17.90 21.94
CA ILE A 358 -14.12 -16.88 20.89
C ILE A 358 -12.75 -16.91 20.21
N ALA A 359 -11.66 -16.90 20.99
CA ALA A 359 -10.31 -16.94 20.43
C ALA A 359 -10.06 -18.24 19.65
N SER A 360 -10.59 -19.38 20.13
CA SER A 360 -10.45 -20.67 19.46
C SER A 360 -11.23 -20.72 18.13
N ALA A 361 -12.44 -20.16 18.10
CA ALA A 361 -13.22 -20.02 16.88
C ALA A 361 -12.51 -19.10 15.87
N GLN A 362 -11.94 -17.97 16.32
CA GLN A 362 -11.14 -17.09 15.46
C GLN A 362 -9.89 -17.77 14.90
N ARG A 363 -9.24 -18.66 15.66
CA ARG A 363 -8.14 -19.50 15.16
C ARG A 363 -8.63 -20.45 14.07
N SER A 364 -9.76 -21.13 14.28
CA SER A 364 -10.35 -22.02 13.27
C SER A 364 -10.78 -21.26 12.01
N ILE A 365 -11.29 -20.03 12.13
CA ILE A 365 -11.56 -19.16 10.96
C ILE A 365 -10.25 -18.87 10.21
N ALA A 366 -9.16 -18.53 10.92
CA ALA A 366 -7.87 -18.28 10.28
C ALA A 366 -7.28 -19.54 9.62
N GLU A 367 -7.53 -20.71 10.18
CA GLU A 367 -7.13 -22.01 9.60
C GLU A 367 -7.88 -22.29 8.30
N THR A 368 -9.21 -22.09 8.28
CA THR A 368 -10.01 -22.17 7.05
C THR A 368 -9.58 -21.13 6.02
N ASN A 369 -9.28 -19.90 6.43
CA ASN A 369 -8.78 -18.86 5.53
C ASN A 369 -7.44 -19.27 4.91
N LEU A 370 -6.52 -19.87 5.68
CA LEU A 370 -5.26 -20.40 5.15
C LEU A 370 -5.51 -21.50 4.11
N HIS A 371 -6.45 -22.41 4.37
CA HIS A 371 -6.84 -23.44 3.40
C HIS A 371 -7.34 -22.81 2.09
N GLN A 372 -8.27 -21.85 2.18
CA GLN A 372 -8.80 -21.12 1.03
C GLN A 372 -7.71 -20.36 0.27
N GLN A 373 -6.75 -19.75 0.96
CA GLN A 373 -5.63 -19.05 0.31
C GLN A 373 -4.69 -20.00 -0.41
N ARG A 374 -4.49 -21.22 0.10
CA ARG A 374 -3.69 -22.26 -0.58
C ARG A 374 -4.38 -22.75 -1.85
N GLU A 375 -5.69 -22.99 -1.79
CA GLU A 375 -6.50 -23.37 -2.95
C GLU A 375 -6.57 -22.24 -4.00
N ALA A 376 -6.76 -21.00 -3.55
CA ALA A 376 -6.75 -19.84 -4.43
C ALA A 376 -5.38 -19.67 -5.11
N ALA A 377 -4.29 -19.85 -4.38
CA ALA A 377 -2.94 -19.77 -4.93
C ALA A 377 -2.67 -20.87 -5.97
N SER A 378 -3.08 -22.12 -5.71
CA SER A 378 -2.91 -23.21 -6.68
C SER A 378 -3.76 -23.00 -7.94
N LEU A 379 -4.99 -22.49 -7.78
CA LEU A 379 -5.88 -22.14 -8.89
C LEU A 379 -5.32 -20.98 -9.73
N ASP A 380 -4.79 -19.92 -9.08
CA ASP A 380 -4.18 -18.78 -9.75
C ASP A 380 -2.95 -19.21 -10.58
N ILE A 381 -2.11 -20.10 -10.04
CA ILE A 381 -0.95 -20.66 -10.76
C ILE A 381 -1.42 -21.47 -11.97
N ALA A 382 -2.41 -22.35 -11.80
CA ALA A 382 -2.95 -23.16 -12.89
C ALA A 382 -3.55 -22.29 -14.01
N ARG A 383 -4.31 -21.23 -13.64
CA ARG A 383 -4.90 -20.28 -14.59
C ARG A 383 -3.83 -19.47 -15.32
N ALA A 384 -2.87 -18.90 -14.59
CA ALA A 384 -1.79 -18.12 -15.18
C ALA A 384 -0.94 -18.97 -16.13
N ARG A 385 -0.72 -20.25 -15.80
CA ARG A 385 -0.01 -21.18 -16.67
C ARG A 385 -0.79 -21.49 -17.94
N ALA A 386 -2.07 -21.81 -17.82
CA ALA A 386 -2.93 -22.05 -18.98
C ALA A 386 -3.02 -20.81 -19.89
N GLU A 387 -3.12 -19.61 -19.31
CA GLU A 387 -3.15 -18.36 -20.06
C GLU A 387 -1.82 -18.06 -20.76
N PHE A 388 -0.69 -18.33 -20.10
CA PHE A 388 0.63 -18.24 -20.72
C PHE A 388 0.79 -19.20 -21.90
N ASP A 389 0.37 -20.46 -21.75
CA ASP A 389 0.45 -21.46 -22.82
C ASP A 389 -0.45 -21.06 -24.01
N ARG A 390 -1.67 -20.57 -23.73
CA ARG A 390 -2.59 -20.01 -24.74
C ARG A 390 -1.96 -18.81 -25.46
N ALA A 391 -1.44 -17.84 -24.71
CA ALA A 391 -0.86 -16.62 -25.27
C ALA A 391 0.39 -16.92 -26.11
N ARG A 392 1.24 -17.86 -25.67
CA ARG A 392 2.39 -18.35 -26.43
C ARG A 392 1.98 -18.98 -27.74
N ALA A 393 1.02 -19.92 -27.72
CA ALA A 393 0.54 -20.58 -28.93
C ALA A 393 -0.07 -19.57 -29.91
N SER A 394 -0.86 -18.62 -29.38
CA SER A 394 -1.47 -17.56 -30.18
C SER A 394 -0.42 -16.64 -30.81
N TRP A 395 0.61 -16.22 -30.07
CA TRP A 395 1.69 -15.38 -30.61
C TRP A 395 2.43 -16.06 -31.76
N ASN A 396 2.78 -17.33 -31.62
CA ASN A 396 3.43 -18.10 -32.69
C ASN A 396 2.55 -18.18 -33.96
N ALA A 397 1.25 -18.46 -33.79
CA ALA A 397 0.32 -18.54 -34.92
C ALA A 397 0.11 -17.18 -35.60
N ARG A 398 -0.05 -16.10 -34.82
CA ARG A 398 -0.28 -14.74 -35.36
C ARG A 398 0.95 -14.18 -36.06
N GLY A 399 2.16 -14.50 -35.60
CA GLY A 399 3.40 -14.12 -36.28
C GLY A 399 3.48 -14.73 -37.68
N GLN A 400 3.15 -16.01 -37.84
CA GLN A 400 3.12 -16.65 -39.16
C GLN A 400 2.04 -16.04 -40.07
N THR A 401 0.81 -15.84 -39.57
CA THR A 401 -0.28 -15.21 -40.35
C THR A 401 0.07 -13.80 -40.80
N SER A 402 0.78 -13.02 -39.98
CA SER A 402 1.23 -11.67 -40.32
C SER A 402 2.23 -11.70 -41.48
N ALA A 403 3.22 -12.58 -41.43
CA ALA A 403 4.21 -12.75 -42.49
C ALA A 403 3.57 -13.18 -43.83
N GLU A 404 2.65 -14.14 -43.80
CA GLU A 404 1.93 -14.61 -44.99
C GLU A 404 1.01 -13.52 -45.58
N ALA A 405 0.34 -12.74 -44.72
CA ALA A 405 -0.52 -11.65 -45.16
C ALA A 405 0.27 -10.48 -45.78
N GLU A 406 1.47 -10.20 -45.27
CA GLU A 406 2.39 -9.21 -45.84
C GLU A 406 2.89 -9.66 -47.22
N GLU A 407 3.31 -10.91 -47.38
CA GLU A 407 3.72 -11.46 -48.68
C GLU A 407 2.55 -11.43 -49.68
N SER A 408 1.35 -11.83 -49.25
CA SER A 408 0.13 -11.78 -50.08
C SER A 408 -0.17 -10.36 -50.58
N PHE A 409 -0.05 -9.35 -49.70
CA PHE A 409 -0.22 -7.95 -50.09
C PHE A 409 0.83 -7.49 -51.10
N GLN A 410 2.10 -7.85 -50.90
CA GLN A 410 3.18 -7.51 -51.84
C GLN A 410 2.94 -8.11 -53.23
N LEU A 411 2.53 -9.38 -53.30
CA LEU A 411 2.19 -10.06 -54.55
C LEU A 411 0.97 -9.43 -55.24
N ALA A 412 -0.09 -9.12 -54.49
CA ALA A 412 -1.28 -8.45 -55.02
C ALA A 412 -0.92 -7.07 -55.60
N ALA A 413 -0.12 -6.28 -54.87
CA ALA A 413 0.34 -4.96 -55.32
C ALA A 413 1.20 -5.05 -56.59
N LEU A 414 2.08 -6.04 -56.70
CA LEU A 414 2.88 -6.31 -57.91
C LEU A 414 2.01 -6.69 -59.11
N ARG A 415 1.04 -7.59 -58.93
CA ARG A 415 0.11 -8.01 -60.00
C ARG A 415 -0.75 -6.85 -60.49
N PHE A 416 -1.22 -5.99 -59.59
CA PHE A 416 -1.97 -4.79 -59.95
C PHE A 416 -1.14 -3.80 -60.75
N LYS A 417 0.12 -3.54 -60.35
CA LYS A 417 1.06 -2.70 -61.12
C LYS A 417 1.30 -3.22 -62.53
N SER A 418 1.29 -4.54 -62.71
CA SER A 418 1.42 -5.22 -64.00
C SER A 418 0.11 -5.34 -64.78
N GLY A 419 -1.02 -4.83 -64.26
CA GLY A 419 -2.35 -4.93 -64.90
C GLY A 419 -2.98 -6.34 -64.86
N LEU A 420 -2.46 -7.25 -64.03
CA LEU A 420 -2.86 -8.67 -63.94
C LEU A 420 -3.83 -8.95 -62.76
N SER A 421 -4.29 -7.91 -62.07
CA SER A 421 -5.15 -8.00 -60.88
C SER A 421 -6.04 -6.76 -60.78
N THR A 422 -7.08 -6.85 -59.96
CA THR A 422 -8.05 -5.77 -59.76
C THR A 422 -7.69 -4.90 -58.54
N GLN A 423 -8.20 -3.66 -58.54
CA GLN A 423 -8.10 -2.74 -57.41
C GLN A 423 -8.68 -3.33 -56.11
N LEU A 424 -9.73 -4.16 -56.23
CA LEU A 424 -10.39 -4.83 -55.12
C LEU A 424 -9.44 -5.82 -54.43
N GLU A 425 -8.75 -6.67 -55.19
CA GLU A 425 -7.81 -7.67 -54.66
C GLU A 425 -6.68 -7.04 -53.84
N VAL A 426 -6.11 -5.91 -54.30
CA VAL A 426 -5.10 -5.16 -53.52
C VAL A 426 -5.68 -4.62 -52.22
N THR A 427 -6.92 -4.13 -52.26
CA THR A 427 -7.56 -3.55 -51.08
C THR A 427 -7.87 -4.62 -50.04
N ASP A 428 -8.39 -5.77 -50.48
CA ASP A 428 -8.70 -6.91 -49.62
C ASP A 428 -7.42 -7.46 -48.97
N SER A 429 -6.34 -7.64 -49.75
CA SER A 429 -5.04 -8.05 -49.20
C SER A 429 -4.44 -7.03 -48.24
N GLN A 430 -4.59 -5.72 -48.51
CA GLN A 430 -4.13 -4.67 -47.60
C GLN A 430 -4.91 -4.72 -46.28
N PHE A 431 -6.23 -4.87 -46.32
CA PHE A 431 -7.06 -4.98 -45.12
C PHE A 431 -6.69 -6.23 -44.30
N ALA A 432 -6.47 -7.37 -44.98
CA ALA A 432 -6.02 -8.61 -44.34
C ALA A 432 -4.66 -8.44 -43.66
N MET A 433 -3.69 -7.80 -44.33
CA MET A 433 -2.37 -7.49 -43.76
C MET A 433 -2.47 -6.59 -42.52
N LEU A 434 -3.20 -5.48 -42.61
CA LEU A 434 -3.36 -4.54 -41.48
C LEU A 434 -4.05 -5.22 -40.28
N THR A 435 -5.02 -6.09 -40.54
CA THR A 435 -5.68 -6.89 -39.51
C THR A 435 -4.72 -7.90 -38.89
N ALA A 436 -3.91 -8.60 -39.69
CA ALA A 436 -2.93 -9.57 -39.22
C ALA A 436 -1.83 -8.91 -38.37
N GLN A 437 -1.28 -7.78 -38.81
CA GLN A 437 -0.29 -6.99 -38.05
C GLN A 437 -0.85 -6.50 -36.71
N SER A 438 -2.10 -5.99 -36.71
CA SER A 438 -2.76 -5.55 -35.46
C SER A 438 -2.94 -6.72 -34.48
N ASN A 439 -3.32 -7.89 -34.98
CA ASN A 439 -3.47 -9.10 -34.17
C ASN A 439 -2.13 -9.64 -33.65
N GLU A 440 -1.04 -9.53 -34.42
CA GLU A 440 0.31 -9.90 -34.00
C GLU A 440 0.80 -9.02 -32.84
N ILE A 441 0.66 -7.69 -32.97
CA ILE A 441 1.06 -6.75 -31.92
C ILE A 441 0.29 -7.05 -30.62
N ARG A 442 -1.02 -7.32 -30.72
CA ARG A 442 -1.82 -7.71 -29.55
C ARG A 442 -1.33 -9.01 -28.94
N ALA A 443 -1.07 -10.04 -29.75
CA ALA A 443 -0.58 -11.32 -29.26
C ALA A 443 0.81 -11.22 -28.60
N LEU A 444 1.68 -10.31 -29.09
CA LEU A 444 2.97 -10.00 -28.47
C LEU A 444 2.79 -9.41 -27.05
N PHE A 445 1.83 -8.49 -26.87
CA PHE A 445 1.57 -7.90 -25.55
C PHE A 445 0.90 -8.91 -24.61
N ASP A 446 -0.04 -9.71 -25.11
CA ASP A 446 -0.71 -10.76 -24.35
C ASP A 446 0.31 -11.77 -23.80
N VAL A 447 1.25 -12.25 -24.62
CA VAL A 447 2.25 -13.22 -24.19
C VAL A 447 3.22 -12.63 -23.16
N TYR A 448 3.60 -11.36 -23.30
CA TYR A 448 4.43 -10.67 -22.33
C TYR A 448 3.71 -10.50 -20.98
N LEU A 449 2.46 -10.03 -21.00
CA LEU A 449 1.66 -9.86 -19.79
C LEU A 449 1.35 -11.18 -19.10
N ALA A 450 1.04 -12.23 -19.86
CA ALA A 450 0.85 -13.57 -19.30
C ALA A 450 2.13 -14.11 -18.65
N THR A 451 3.30 -13.77 -19.21
CA THR A 451 4.60 -14.13 -18.61
C THR A 451 4.84 -13.39 -17.29
N ALA A 452 4.56 -12.08 -17.26
CA ALA A 452 4.67 -11.26 -16.06
C ALA A 452 3.70 -11.72 -14.95
N GLU A 453 2.45 -12.04 -15.30
CA GLU A 453 1.46 -12.54 -14.36
C GLU A 453 1.85 -13.92 -13.82
N LEU A 454 2.34 -14.82 -14.68
CA LEU A 454 2.86 -16.13 -14.25
C LEU A 454 4.02 -15.99 -13.27
N ALA A 455 4.94 -15.06 -13.51
CA ALA A 455 6.04 -14.76 -12.58
C ALA A 455 5.49 -14.26 -11.23
N ARG A 456 4.53 -13.34 -11.26
CA ARG A 456 3.87 -12.77 -10.06
C ARG A 456 3.20 -13.83 -9.22
N VAL A 457 2.32 -14.66 -9.80
CA VAL A 457 1.58 -15.69 -9.03
C VAL A 457 2.49 -16.79 -8.49
N ARG A 458 3.63 -17.05 -9.15
CA ARG A 458 4.68 -17.95 -8.67
C ARG A 458 5.59 -17.32 -7.62
N GLY A 459 5.40 -16.05 -7.25
CA GLY A 459 6.26 -15.35 -6.31
C GLY A 459 7.68 -15.09 -6.81
N ARG A 460 7.91 -15.16 -8.13
CA ARG A 460 9.20 -14.90 -8.78
C ARG A 460 9.30 -13.44 -9.22
N ALA A 461 10.52 -12.96 -9.45
CA ALA A 461 10.72 -11.58 -9.87
C ALA A 461 10.05 -11.31 -11.24
N ILE A 462 9.29 -10.23 -11.34
CA ILE A 462 8.52 -9.88 -12.54
C ILE A 462 9.50 -9.29 -13.58
N PRO A 463 9.55 -9.83 -14.82
CA PRO A 463 10.47 -9.35 -15.83
C PRO A 463 10.05 -7.99 -16.42
N LEU A 464 11.02 -7.10 -16.62
CA LEU A 464 10.87 -5.87 -17.39
C LEU A 464 11.52 -6.00 -18.77
N PRO A 465 11.03 -5.30 -19.80
CA PRO A 465 11.59 -5.38 -21.16
C PRO A 465 13.01 -4.84 -21.27
N THR A 466 13.47 -4.06 -20.29
CA THR A 466 14.85 -3.55 -20.20
C THR A 466 15.85 -4.58 -19.67
N GLY A 467 15.40 -5.80 -19.31
CA GLY A 467 16.22 -6.84 -18.69
C GLY A 467 16.30 -6.76 -17.16
N ALA A 468 15.76 -5.70 -16.55
CA ALA A 468 15.60 -5.60 -15.09
C ALA A 468 14.46 -6.52 -14.59
N THR A 469 14.46 -6.84 -13.30
CA THR A 469 13.38 -7.61 -12.66
C THR A 469 12.87 -6.90 -11.41
N ILE A 470 11.58 -7.06 -11.11
CA ILE A 470 10.95 -6.48 -9.91
C ILE A 470 10.75 -7.59 -8.88
N PRO A 471 11.34 -7.49 -7.69
CA PRO A 471 11.17 -8.51 -6.67
C PRO A 471 9.74 -8.53 -6.13
N VAL A 472 9.17 -9.74 -5.98
CA VAL A 472 7.81 -9.96 -5.45
C VAL A 472 7.81 -10.14 -3.93
N SER A 473 8.98 -10.31 -3.31
CA SER A 473 9.16 -10.29 -1.85
C SER A 473 10.44 -9.57 -1.46
N SER A 474 10.40 -8.82 -0.36
CA SER A 474 11.58 -8.25 0.29
C SER A 474 12.26 -9.30 1.18
N SER A 475 12.64 -10.45 0.62
CA SER A 475 13.36 -11.47 1.40
C SER A 475 14.82 -11.07 1.71
N SER A 476 15.33 -9.97 1.15
CA SER A 476 16.70 -9.50 1.40
C SER A 476 16.90 -8.74 2.72
N GLY A 477 15.85 -8.54 3.54
CA GLY A 477 15.94 -7.77 4.79
C GLY A 477 16.06 -8.58 6.09
N LEU A 478 15.81 -9.89 6.06
CA LEU A 478 15.68 -10.72 7.27
C LEU A 478 16.99 -11.31 7.82
N SER A 479 18.14 -11.03 7.18
CA SER A 479 19.44 -11.60 7.58
C SER A 479 20.32 -10.66 8.44
N SER A 480 20.09 -9.35 8.50
CA SER A 480 21.08 -8.41 9.11
C SER A 480 20.65 -7.64 10.37
N ARG A 481 19.47 -7.89 10.95
CA ARG A 481 18.98 -7.12 12.13
C ARG A 481 18.68 -7.91 13.40
N ALA A 482 19.06 -9.19 13.46
CA ALA A 482 18.95 -10.01 14.66
C ALA A 482 20.30 -10.30 15.31
N SER A 483 21.11 -9.27 15.53
CA SER A 483 22.26 -9.34 16.45
C SER A 483 22.55 -7.94 16.97
N ASN A 484 21.81 -7.51 18.00
CA ASN A 484 22.27 -6.55 19.00
C ASN A 484 21.19 -6.42 20.08
N THR A 485 21.24 -7.37 21.01
CA THR A 485 20.95 -7.11 22.42
C THR A 485 22.28 -6.86 23.11
N PRO A 486 22.31 -5.99 24.12
CA PRO A 486 22.12 -6.50 25.48
C PRO A 486 20.72 -6.28 26.03
#